data_AF-A0A1Z7WVA3-F1
#
_entry.id   AF-A0A1Z7WVA3-F1
#
_cell.length_a   1.000
_cell.length_b   1.000
_cell.length_c   1.000
_cell.angle_alpha   90.00
_cell.angle_beta   90.00
_cell.angle_gamma   90.00
#
_symmetry.space_group_name_H-M   'P 1'
#
loop_
_entity.id
_entity.type
_entity.pdbx_description
1 polymer ?
#
loop_
_entity_poly.entity_id
_entity_poly.type
_entity_poly.pdbx_seq_one_letter_code
_entity_poly.pdbx_strand_id
1 'polypeptide(L)'
;MTTSSSTHPDLDWSQVRETVRMLNLAVAQTEMSMKEGDESVDTLTDAFTTMVARVQVIEKMVKSDNDIDKEQIIEQCEAVTDEMQHVIHAFQFYDKLTQRLSHVSHSLDALGNLVSDSSRLYNPIEWSLLQEKIISKYSMPAEHHMFELVMQGKSVDEILKHAPDSVKNNNDDIELF
;
A
#
# COMPACT_ATOMS: atom_id res chain seq x y z
N MET A 1 -25.40 30.64 2.56
CA MET A 1 -26.66 29.94 2.88
C MET A 1 -27.54 30.03 1.65
N THR A 2 -27.52 28.98 0.81
CA THR A 2 -28.36 28.90 -0.40
C THR A 2 -29.66 28.21 -0.02
N THR A 3 -30.79 28.85 -0.31
CA THR A 3 -32.13 28.35 0.00
C THR A 3 -32.51 27.25 -0.98
N SER A 4 -32.67 26.02 -0.47
CA SER A 4 -33.09 24.85 -1.23
C SER A 4 -34.55 24.98 -1.67
N SER A 5 -34.84 24.66 -2.94
CA SER A 5 -36.22 24.59 -3.45
C SER A 5 -36.71 23.15 -3.46
N SER A 6 -37.98 22.94 -3.10
CA SER A 6 -38.60 21.65 -2.77
C SER A 6 -38.75 20.64 -3.92
N THR A 7 -38.19 20.90 -5.11
CA THR A 7 -38.31 20.01 -6.28
C THR A 7 -37.00 19.33 -6.68
N HIS A 8 -35.86 19.76 -6.13
CA HIS A 8 -34.58 19.05 -6.18
C HIS A 8 -33.80 19.38 -4.91
N PRO A 9 -33.62 18.44 -3.96
CA PRO A 9 -32.69 18.65 -2.87
C PRO A 9 -31.30 18.87 -3.47
N ASP A 10 -30.65 19.97 -3.12
CA ASP A 10 -29.32 20.29 -3.63
C ASP A 10 -28.37 19.16 -3.24
N LEU A 11 -27.68 18.61 -4.23
CA LEU A 11 -26.59 17.66 -4.00
C LEU A 11 -25.61 18.33 -3.03
N ASP A 12 -25.33 17.68 -1.91
CA ASP A 12 -24.32 18.16 -0.99
C ASP A 12 -22.94 17.98 -1.64
N TRP A 13 -22.50 19.01 -2.36
CA TRP A 13 -21.22 19.02 -3.06
C TRP A 13 -20.02 18.86 -2.13
N SER A 14 -20.19 19.02 -0.81
CA SER A 14 -19.14 18.71 0.16
C SER A 14 -18.85 17.21 0.20
N GLN A 15 -19.89 16.37 0.26
CA GLN A 15 -19.80 14.91 0.30
C GLN A 15 -19.13 14.35 -0.96
N VAL A 16 -19.56 14.82 -2.13
CA VAL A 16 -18.95 14.44 -3.41
C VAL A 16 -17.46 14.78 -3.44
N ARG A 17 -17.13 16.01 -3.02
CA ARG A 17 -15.74 16.49 -2.99
C ARG A 17 -14.88 15.70 -2.01
N GLU A 18 -15.43 15.35 -0.85
CA GLU A 18 -14.77 14.55 0.18
C GLU A 18 -14.50 13.12 -0.31
N THR A 19 -15.49 12.45 -0.89
CA THR A 19 -15.33 11.12 -1.48
C THR A 19 -14.29 11.12 -2.61
N VAL A 20 -14.31 12.12 -3.50
CA VAL A 20 -13.29 12.26 -4.56
C VAL A 20 -11.90 12.48 -3.96
N ARG A 21 -11.76 13.24 -2.88
CA ARG A 21 -10.47 13.44 -2.18
C ARG A 21 -9.98 12.15 -1.51
N MET A 22 -10.88 11.33 -0.95
CA MET A 22 -10.51 10.01 -0.41
C MET A 22 -9.95 9.10 -1.51
N LEU A 23 -10.58 9.10 -2.68
CA LEU A 23 -10.10 8.32 -3.83
C LEU A 23 -8.74 8.83 -4.31
N ASN A 24 -8.53 10.14 -4.38
CA ASN A 24 -7.24 10.71 -4.73
C ASN A 24 -6.15 10.34 -3.71
N LEU A 25 -6.47 10.29 -2.41
CA LEU A 25 -5.56 9.82 -1.39
C LEU A 25 -5.20 8.34 -1.60
N ALA A 26 -6.18 7.49 -1.88
CA ALA A 26 -5.97 6.06 -2.14
C ALA A 26 -5.11 5.82 -3.40
N VAL A 27 -5.30 6.63 -4.45
CA VAL A 27 -4.45 6.61 -5.66
C VAL A 27 -3.02 7.03 -5.31
N ALA A 28 -2.84 8.14 -4.57
CA ALA A 28 -1.50 8.58 -4.17
C ALA A 28 -0.77 7.56 -3.28
N GLN A 29 -1.49 6.85 -2.42
CA GLN A 29 -0.95 5.73 -1.64
C GLN A 29 -0.55 4.55 -2.52
N THR A 30 -1.28 4.29 -3.60
CA THR A 30 -0.94 3.25 -4.58
C THR A 30 0.32 3.62 -5.36
N GLU A 31 0.44 4.87 -5.81
CA GLU A 31 1.66 5.40 -6.45
C GLU A 31 2.87 5.30 -5.53
N MET A 32 2.69 5.61 -4.24
CA MET A 32 3.74 5.47 -3.24
C MET A 32 4.19 4.02 -3.06
N SER A 33 3.25 3.07 -2.96
CA SER A 33 3.59 1.64 -2.89
C SER A 33 4.24 1.10 -4.16
N MET A 34 3.92 1.66 -5.33
CA MET A 34 4.60 1.29 -6.57
C MET A 34 6.07 1.72 -6.52
N LYS A 35 6.35 2.92 -6.00
CA LYS A 35 7.72 3.42 -5.81
C LYS A 35 8.50 2.61 -4.77
N GLU A 36 7.87 2.24 -3.65
CA GLU A 36 8.44 1.28 -2.67
C GLU A 36 8.78 -0.06 -3.35
N GLY A 37 7.96 -0.47 -4.32
CA GLY A 37 8.19 -1.67 -5.11
C GLY A 37 9.43 -1.61 -5.98
N ASP A 38 9.69 -0.48 -6.64
CA ASP A 38 10.92 -0.29 -7.43
C ASP A 38 12.18 -0.45 -6.54
N GLU A 39 12.19 0.17 -5.35
CA GLU A 39 13.29 0.05 -4.37
C GLU A 39 13.45 -1.40 -3.87
N SER A 40 12.33 -2.11 -3.71
CA SER A 40 12.34 -3.52 -3.30
C SER A 40 12.85 -4.45 -4.41
N VAL A 41 12.61 -4.13 -5.70
CA VAL A 41 13.16 -4.88 -6.84
C VAL A 41 14.68 -4.75 -6.92
N ASP A 42 15.21 -3.57 -6.65
CA ASP A 42 16.66 -3.38 -6.54
C ASP A 42 17.22 -4.23 -5.40
N THR A 43 16.57 -4.20 -4.23
CA THR A 43 16.93 -5.04 -3.06
C THR A 43 16.90 -6.54 -3.40
N LEU A 44 15.89 -7.01 -4.13
CA LEU A 44 15.80 -8.39 -4.60
C LEU A 44 16.99 -8.74 -5.50
N THR A 45 17.35 -7.85 -6.42
CA THR A 45 18.45 -8.06 -7.36
C THR A 45 19.80 -8.17 -6.64
N ASP A 46 20.03 -7.30 -5.65
CA ASP A 46 21.24 -7.32 -4.82
C ASP A 46 21.32 -8.59 -3.96
N ALA A 47 20.20 -9.00 -3.35
CA ALA A 47 20.12 -10.22 -2.56
C ALA A 47 20.41 -11.46 -3.41
N PHE A 48 19.82 -11.58 -4.61
CA PHE A 48 20.12 -12.68 -5.53
C PHE A 48 21.58 -12.70 -5.98
N THR A 49 22.15 -11.55 -6.29
CA THR A 49 23.57 -11.44 -6.67
C THR A 49 24.47 -11.88 -5.53
N THR A 50 24.15 -11.47 -4.30
CA THR A 50 24.87 -11.86 -3.09
C THR A 50 24.77 -13.36 -2.83
N MET A 51 23.58 -13.95 -2.92
CA MET A 51 23.39 -15.39 -2.77
C MET A 51 24.22 -16.18 -3.79
N VAL A 52 24.20 -15.78 -5.07
CA VAL A 52 25.00 -16.42 -6.12
C VAL A 52 26.50 -16.33 -5.81
N ALA A 53 26.98 -15.16 -5.38
CA ALA A 53 28.38 -14.98 -5.01
C ALA A 53 28.78 -15.88 -3.83
N ARG A 54 27.93 -16.01 -2.80
CA ARG A 54 28.18 -16.89 -1.65
C ARG A 54 28.22 -18.37 -2.05
N VAL A 55 27.30 -18.81 -2.91
CA VAL A 55 27.30 -20.18 -3.45
C VAL A 55 28.57 -20.47 -4.27
N GLN A 56 29.06 -19.50 -5.06
CA GLN A 56 30.32 -19.63 -5.79
C GLN A 56 31.54 -19.71 -4.86
N VAL A 57 31.53 -18.98 -3.74
CA VAL A 57 32.57 -19.06 -2.71
C VAL A 57 32.59 -20.47 -2.09
N ILE A 58 31.43 -21.01 -1.72
CA ILE A 58 31.30 -22.38 -1.21
C ILE A 58 31.83 -23.38 -2.25
N GLU A 59 31.43 -23.25 -3.51
CA GLU A 59 31.87 -24.13 -4.60
C GLU A 59 33.41 -24.11 -4.73
N LYS A 60 34.03 -22.93 -4.66
CA LYS A 60 35.48 -22.76 -4.76
C LYS A 60 36.20 -23.38 -3.56
N MET A 61 35.67 -23.24 -2.35
CA MET A 61 36.24 -23.84 -1.14
C MET A 61 36.24 -25.36 -1.21
N VAL A 62 35.14 -25.95 -1.66
CA VAL A 62 35.02 -27.41 -1.80
C VAL A 62 35.90 -27.96 -2.93
N LYS A 63 36.10 -27.19 -4.02
CA LYS A 63 36.94 -27.60 -5.15
C LYS A 63 38.44 -27.39 -4.94
N SER A 64 38.83 -26.48 -4.04
CA SER A 64 40.24 -26.35 -3.68
C SER A 64 40.65 -27.56 -2.84
N ASP A 65 41.63 -28.33 -3.31
CA ASP A 65 42.17 -29.57 -2.70
C ASP A 65 42.91 -29.34 -1.35
N ASN A 66 42.56 -28.25 -0.66
CA ASN A 66 43.03 -27.86 0.67
C ASN A 66 42.09 -28.41 1.75
N ASP A 67 42.55 -28.41 3.01
CA ASP A 67 41.73 -28.79 4.16
C ASP A 67 40.42 -27.97 4.17
N ILE A 68 39.28 -28.67 4.07
CA ILE A 68 37.97 -28.03 3.91
C ILE A 68 37.59 -27.38 5.23
N ASP A 69 37.50 -26.04 5.23
CA ASP A 69 36.96 -25.29 6.35
C ASP A 69 35.43 -25.42 6.39
N LYS A 70 34.96 -26.39 7.16
CA LYS A 70 33.52 -26.67 7.33
C LYS A 70 32.79 -25.53 8.03
N GLU A 71 33.46 -24.81 8.92
CA GLU A 71 32.84 -23.72 9.68
C GLU A 71 32.54 -22.55 8.75
N GLN A 72 33.48 -22.23 7.87
CA GLN A 72 33.30 -21.20 6.85
C GLN A 72 32.20 -21.54 5.82
N ILE A 73 32.06 -22.82 5.44
CA ILE A 73 30.97 -23.26 4.55
C ILE A 73 29.61 -23.09 5.24
N ILE A 74 29.50 -23.47 6.52
CA ILE A 74 28.26 -23.31 7.30
C ILE A 74 27.89 -21.83 7.38
N GLU A 75 28.85 -20.94 7.68
CA GLU A 75 28.62 -19.49 7.74
C GLU A 75 28.09 -18.94 6.40
N GLN A 76 28.64 -19.37 5.26
CA GLN A 76 28.12 -18.94 3.95
C GLN A 76 26.70 -19.45 3.69
N CYS A 77 26.37 -20.68 4.11
CA CYS A 77 25.03 -21.25 3.97
C CYS A 77 24.00 -20.52 4.86
N GLU A 78 24.37 -20.17 6.10
CA GLU A 78 23.54 -19.37 7.00
C GLU A 78 23.28 -17.99 6.39
N ALA A 79 24.32 -17.33 5.89
CA ALA A 79 24.16 -16.03 5.24
C ALA A 79 23.30 -16.08 3.96
N VAL A 80 23.34 -17.17 3.18
CA VAL A 80 22.40 -17.36 2.06
C VAL A 80 20.97 -17.51 2.57
N THR A 81 20.77 -18.21 3.69
CA THR A 81 19.44 -18.41 4.29
C THR A 81 18.85 -17.09 4.77
N ASP A 82 19.65 -16.24 5.39
CA ASP A 82 19.25 -14.90 5.83
C ASP A 82 18.83 -14.03 4.62
N GLU A 83 19.63 -14.05 3.54
CA GLU A 83 19.30 -13.33 2.31
C GLU A 83 17.99 -13.82 1.67
N MET A 84 17.71 -15.13 1.74
CA MET A 84 16.42 -15.68 1.30
C MET A 84 15.25 -15.14 2.13
N GLN A 85 15.42 -14.95 3.44
CA GLN A 85 14.37 -14.34 4.28
C GLN A 85 14.13 -12.88 3.90
N HIS A 86 15.20 -12.11 3.67
CA HIS A 86 15.10 -10.74 3.18
C HIS A 86 14.35 -10.64 1.83
N VAL A 87 14.62 -11.57 0.92
CA VAL A 87 13.91 -11.68 -0.37
C VAL A 87 12.42 -11.98 -0.19
N ILE A 88 12.05 -12.88 0.72
CA ILE A 88 10.64 -13.19 1.01
C ILE A 88 9.91 -11.95 1.51
N HIS A 89 10.52 -11.18 2.41
CA HIS A 89 9.96 -9.91 2.89
C HIS A 89 9.81 -8.89 1.78
N ALA A 90 10.81 -8.75 0.90
CA ALA A 90 10.71 -7.86 -0.23
C ALA A 90 9.52 -8.25 -1.12
N PHE A 91 9.30 -9.52 -1.46
CA PHE A 91 8.16 -9.92 -2.31
C PHE A 91 6.78 -9.53 -1.77
N GLN A 92 6.63 -9.26 -0.46
CA GLN A 92 5.37 -8.82 0.13
C GLN A 92 4.90 -7.46 -0.41
N PHE A 93 5.80 -6.63 -0.97
CA PHE A 93 5.40 -5.37 -1.58
C PHE A 93 4.42 -5.59 -2.75
N TYR A 94 4.60 -6.64 -3.55
CA TYR A 94 3.75 -6.89 -4.72
C TYR A 94 2.31 -7.25 -4.30
N ASP A 95 2.19 -8.00 -3.20
CA ASP A 95 0.89 -8.34 -2.63
C ASP A 95 0.18 -7.07 -2.12
N LYS A 96 0.90 -6.25 -1.35
CA LYS A 96 0.42 -4.94 -0.87
C LYS A 96 -0.01 -4.01 -2.01
N LEU A 97 0.79 -3.90 -3.07
CA LEU A 97 0.46 -3.09 -4.25
C LEU A 97 -0.81 -3.59 -4.94
N THR A 98 -0.93 -4.92 -5.10
CA THR A 98 -2.10 -5.56 -5.71
C THR A 98 -3.36 -5.33 -4.86
N GLN A 99 -3.24 -5.44 -3.54
CA GLN A 99 -4.33 -5.18 -2.59
C GLN A 99 -4.80 -3.73 -2.66
N ARG A 100 -3.88 -2.75 -2.65
CA ARG A 100 -4.21 -1.32 -2.77
C ARG A 100 -4.89 -1.00 -4.09
N LEU A 101 -4.39 -1.54 -5.21
CA LEU A 101 -5.02 -1.36 -6.52
C LEU A 101 -6.44 -1.95 -6.55
N SER A 102 -6.64 -3.13 -5.94
CA SER A 102 -7.95 -3.74 -5.77
C SER A 102 -8.89 -2.86 -4.94
N HIS A 103 -8.40 -2.25 -3.86
CA HIS A 103 -9.19 -1.33 -3.03
C HIS A 103 -9.63 -0.08 -3.79
N VAL A 104 -8.72 0.54 -4.56
CA VAL A 104 -9.02 1.69 -5.42
C VAL A 104 -10.04 1.32 -6.48
N SER A 105 -9.85 0.20 -7.18
CA SER A 105 -10.76 -0.28 -8.23
C SER A 105 -12.17 -0.49 -7.70
N HIS A 106 -12.34 -1.20 -6.58
CA HIS A 106 -13.64 -1.41 -5.96
C HIS A 106 -14.28 -0.11 -5.46
N SER A 107 -13.49 0.84 -4.98
CA SER A 107 -13.98 2.15 -4.53
C SER A 107 -14.48 2.99 -5.70
N LEU A 108 -13.78 2.96 -6.84
CA LEU A 108 -14.18 3.64 -8.07
C LEU A 108 -15.46 3.01 -8.67
N ASP A 109 -15.57 1.69 -8.67
CA ASP A 109 -16.78 0.99 -9.12
C ASP A 109 -17.98 1.35 -8.22
N ALA A 110 -17.80 1.37 -6.90
CA ALA A 110 -18.84 1.75 -5.96
C ALA A 110 -19.29 3.22 -6.15
N LEU A 111 -18.35 4.14 -6.38
CA LEU A 111 -18.68 5.52 -6.73
C LEU A 111 -19.43 5.59 -8.06
N GLY A 112 -18.96 4.89 -9.09
CA GLY A 112 -19.61 4.83 -10.41
C GLY A 112 -21.06 4.36 -10.33
N ASN A 113 -21.30 3.30 -9.55
CA ASN A 113 -22.64 2.78 -9.29
C ASN A 113 -23.53 3.78 -8.53
N LEU A 114 -22.97 4.54 -7.58
CA LEU A 114 -23.71 5.56 -6.84
C LEU A 114 -24.11 6.74 -7.74
N VAL A 115 -23.18 7.26 -8.55
CA VAL A 115 -23.44 8.43 -9.40
C VAL A 115 -24.31 8.11 -10.62
N SER A 116 -24.38 6.84 -11.02
CA SER A 116 -25.24 6.38 -12.12
C SER A 116 -26.72 6.29 -11.75
N ASP A 117 -27.06 6.31 -10.45
CA ASP A 117 -28.45 6.29 -9.97
C ASP A 117 -28.83 7.66 -9.42
N SER A 118 -29.62 8.41 -10.21
CA SER A 118 -30.08 9.76 -9.83
C SER A 118 -30.90 9.78 -8.54
N SER A 119 -31.56 8.68 -8.15
CA SER A 119 -32.32 8.64 -6.89
C SER A 119 -31.41 8.52 -5.66
N ARG A 120 -30.30 7.80 -5.81
CA ARG A 120 -29.29 7.60 -4.75
C ARG A 120 -28.30 8.75 -4.68
N LEU A 121 -27.98 9.37 -5.81
CA LEU A 121 -27.05 10.50 -5.92
C LEU A 121 -27.39 11.64 -4.96
N TYR A 122 -28.68 11.99 -4.82
CA TYR A 122 -29.11 13.08 -3.93
C TYR A 122 -29.33 12.65 -2.47
N ASN A 123 -29.10 11.37 -2.14
CA ASN A 123 -29.27 10.86 -0.78
C ASN A 123 -27.93 10.94 -0.01
N PRO A 124 -27.80 11.83 1.00
CA PRO A 124 -26.55 11.97 1.76
C PRO A 124 -26.17 10.69 2.53
N ILE A 125 -27.13 9.84 2.86
CA ILE A 125 -26.86 8.57 3.55
C ILE A 125 -26.06 7.62 2.64
N GLU A 126 -26.36 7.61 1.33
CA GLU A 126 -25.64 6.76 0.38
C GLU A 126 -24.16 7.16 0.25
N TRP A 127 -23.86 8.46 0.37
CA TRP A 127 -22.50 8.97 0.40
C TRP A 127 -21.76 8.58 1.67
N SER A 128 -22.41 8.71 2.84
CA SER A 128 -21.83 8.25 4.12
C SER A 128 -21.52 6.75 4.09
N LEU A 129 -22.45 5.94 3.58
CA LEU A 129 -22.25 4.48 3.43
C LEU A 129 -21.10 4.16 2.46
N LEU A 130 -20.96 4.92 1.37
CA LEU A 130 -19.84 4.77 0.45
C LEU A 130 -18.52 5.11 1.14
N GLN A 131 -18.45 6.21 1.89
CA GLN A 131 -17.25 6.61 2.63
C GLN A 131 -16.87 5.54 3.68
N GLU A 132 -17.82 5.04 4.47
CA GLU A 132 -17.59 3.94 5.42
C GLU A 132 -17.10 2.66 4.72
N LYS A 133 -17.69 2.33 3.56
CA LYS A 133 -17.26 1.19 2.75
C LYS A 133 -15.85 1.35 2.19
N ILE A 134 -15.45 2.57 1.82
CA ILE A 134 -14.07 2.87 1.41
C ILE A 134 -13.13 2.70 2.60
N ILE A 135 -13.44 3.31 3.75
CA ILE A 135 -12.59 3.29 4.96
C ILE A 135 -12.38 1.87 5.47
N SER A 136 -13.45 1.05 5.57
CA SER A 136 -13.38 -0.32 6.09
C SER A 136 -12.51 -1.30 5.30
N LYS A 137 -12.06 -0.93 4.09
CA LYS A 137 -11.09 -1.71 3.32
C LYS A 137 -9.66 -1.52 3.80
N TYR A 138 -9.39 -0.46 4.54
CA TYR A 138 -8.10 -0.17 5.13
C TYR A 138 -8.15 -0.65 6.57
N SER A 139 -7.16 -1.41 7.03
CA SER A 139 -7.10 -1.94 8.40
C SER A 139 -6.18 -1.10 9.30
N MET A 140 -5.24 -0.37 8.71
CA MET A 140 -4.20 0.32 9.45
C MET A 140 -4.73 1.60 10.14
N PRO A 141 -4.46 1.83 11.44
CA PRO A 141 -4.87 3.06 12.14
C PRO A 141 -4.31 4.33 11.49
N ALA A 142 -3.11 4.25 10.94
CA ALA A 142 -2.48 5.32 10.19
C ALA A 142 -3.30 5.73 8.94
N GLU A 143 -3.84 4.75 8.21
CA GLU A 143 -4.65 5.00 7.03
C GLU A 143 -5.98 5.63 7.37
N HIS A 144 -6.65 5.13 8.41
CA HIS A 144 -7.87 5.73 8.95
C HIS A 144 -7.66 7.20 9.34
N HIS A 145 -6.56 7.51 10.04
CA HIS A 145 -6.26 8.89 10.41
C HIS A 145 -6.08 9.80 9.19
N MET A 146 -5.45 9.32 8.11
CA MET A 146 -5.36 10.10 6.87
C MET A 146 -6.73 10.35 6.24
N PHE A 147 -7.64 9.37 6.24
CA PHE A 147 -9.01 9.56 5.78
C PHE A 147 -9.78 10.56 6.66
N GLU A 148 -9.62 10.53 7.99
CA GLU A 148 -10.20 11.54 8.89
C GLU A 148 -9.72 12.96 8.55
N LEU A 149 -8.44 13.12 8.24
CA LEU A 149 -7.89 14.42 7.82
C LEU A 149 -8.49 14.90 6.49
N VAL A 150 -8.79 13.98 5.55
CA VAL A 150 -9.53 14.30 4.33
C VAL A 150 -10.95 14.76 4.66
N MET A 151 -11.64 14.09 5.58
CA MET A 151 -12.99 14.47 6.04
C MET A 151 -13.00 15.83 6.74
N GLN A 152 -11.89 16.22 7.38
CA GLN A 152 -11.69 17.56 7.95
C GLN A 152 -11.37 18.63 6.89
N GLY A 153 -11.32 18.25 5.62
CA GLY A 153 -11.16 19.17 4.49
C GLY A 153 -9.72 19.43 4.07
N LYS A 154 -8.73 18.76 4.69
CA LYS A 154 -7.31 18.89 4.32
C LYS A 154 -7.07 18.35 2.91
N SER A 155 -6.10 18.92 2.20
CA SER A 155 -5.70 18.44 0.89
C SER A 155 -4.83 17.18 1.01
N VAL A 156 -4.85 16.35 -0.03
CA VAL A 156 -4.02 15.14 -0.11
C VAL A 156 -2.54 15.48 0.05
N ASP A 157 -2.07 16.56 -0.59
CA ASP A 157 -0.68 17.02 -0.50
C ASP A 157 -0.28 17.40 0.94
N GLU A 158 -1.17 18.06 1.69
CA GLU A 158 -0.91 18.42 3.09
C GLU A 158 -0.82 17.18 3.97
N ILE A 159 -1.69 16.20 3.73
CA ILE A 159 -1.72 14.94 4.48
C ILE A 159 -0.45 14.14 4.21
N LEU A 160 -0.05 13.97 2.95
CA LEU A 160 1.16 13.22 2.59
C LEU A 160 2.45 13.90 3.07
N LYS A 161 2.50 15.23 3.14
CA LYS A 161 3.65 15.97 3.68
C LYS A 161 3.83 15.74 5.19
N HIS A 162 2.73 15.67 5.94
CA HIS A 162 2.75 15.49 7.39
C HIS A 162 2.54 14.04 7.82
N ALA A 163 2.39 13.12 6.87
CA ALA A 163 2.29 11.70 7.15
C ALA A 163 3.60 11.24 7.82
N PRO A 164 3.51 10.58 9.00
CA PRO A 164 4.67 10.03 9.70
C PRO A 164 5.43 9.04 8.80
N ASP A 165 6.74 8.86 9.04
CA ASP A 165 7.53 7.88 8.29
C ASP A 165 7.03 6.44 8.49
N SER A 166 6.36 6.14 9.61
CA SER A 166 5.67 4.86 9.78
C SER A 166 4.57 4.63 8.75
N VAL A 167 3.95 5.69 8.23
CA VAL A 167 2.90 5.61 7.20
C VAL A 167 3.48 5.59 5.79
N LYS A 168 4.66 6.18 5.64
CA LYS A 168 5.45 6.21 4.40
C LYS A 168 6.27 4.94 4.17
N ASN A 169 6.72 4.29 5.24
CA ASN A 169 7.57 3.09 5.16
C ASN A 169 6.88 1.84 5.72
N ASN A 170 5.75 1.99 6.45
CA ASN A 170 4.88 0.95 7.01
C ASN A 170 5.52 -0.45 7.13
N ASN A 171 6.54 -0.52 7.98
CA ASN A 171 7.39 -1.69 8.20
C ASN A 171 6.76 -2.71 9.16
N ASP A 172 5.56 -2.43 9.70
CA ASP A 172 4.98 -3.17 10.82
C ASP A 172 3.82 -4.11 10.46
N ASP A 173 3.29 -4.08 9.24
CA ASP A 173 2.13 -4.93 8.89
C ASP A 173 2.52 -6.11 8.00
N ILE A 174 3.15 -7.09 8.66
CA ILE A 174 3.01 -8.49 8.27
C ILE A 174 1.62 -8.93 8.72
N GLU A 175 0.59 -8.77 7.88
CA GLU A 175 -0.55 -9.70 7.94
C GLU A 175 -0.02 -11.06 7.47
N LEU A 176 0.41 -11.86 8.44
CA LEU A 176 0.67 -13.28 8.22
C LEU A 176 -0.68 -13.91 7.86
N PHE A 177 -0.77 -14.43 6.63
CA PHE A 177 -1.91 -15.16 6.09
C PHE A 177 -2.59 -16.11 7.10
#